data_AF-A0A4Q3V9S9-F1
#
_entry.id   AF-A0A4Q3V9S9-F1
#
_cell.length_a   1.000
_cell.length_b   1.000
_cell.length_c   1.000
_cell.angle_alpha   90.00
_cell.angle_beta   90.00
_cell.angle_gamma   90.00
#
_symmetry.space_group_name_H-M   'P 1'
#
loop_
_entity.id
_entity.type
_entity.pdbx_description
1 polymer ?
#
loop_
_entity_poly.entity_id
_entity_poly.type
_entity_poly.pdbx_seq_one_letter_code
_entity_poly.pdbx_strand_id
1 'polypeptide(L)'
;MPDWAQKCQFCNTDTKAVARPVAAGPRPVNPAFAAPKWVWGAYYATSVYFIIGGFGDIFEAIRETETKFMGVAQGYTFSTYLGLIFGGLTILFGIGLLLRIEIVRGIMNFFCGLTILFGLLQIPGSLFGAVLSPLGMLWAVMNILDIVTAVFMIFLIGETDKAAPNF
;
A
#
# COMPACT_ATOMS: atom_id res chain seq x y z
N MET A 1 -35.89 -7.05 -24.91
CA MET A 1 -36.84 -8.13 -24.56
C MET A 1 -36.08 -9.15 -23.73
N PRO A 2 -36.68 -9.73 -22.68
CA PRO A 2 -36.01 -10.75 -21.87
C PRO A 2 -35.64 -11.97 -22.73
N ASP A 3 -34.49 -12.59 -22.41
CA ASP A 3 -33.82 -13.58 -23.26
C ASP A 3 -34.64 -14.84 -23.55
N TRP A 4 -35.66 -15.10 -22.73
CA TRP A 4 -36.57 -16.25 -22.87
C TRP A 4 -37.80 -15.98 -23.75
N ALA A 5 -38.01 -14.74 -24.21
CA ALA A 5 -39.16 -14.41 -25.05
C ALA A 5 -38.99 -14.99 -26.47
N GLN A 6 -39.87 -15.91 -26.87
CA GLN A 6 -39.85 -16.55 -28.19
C GLN A 6 -40.67 -15.76 -29.25
N LYS A 7 -41.61 -14.93 -28.81
CA LYS A 7 -42.49 -14.13 -29.66
C LYS A 7 -42.41 -12.67 -29.29
N CYS A 8 -42.47 -11.80 -30.30
CA CYS A 8 -42.63 -10.36 -30.07
C CYS A 8 -44.00 -10.08 -29.44
N GLN A 9 -44.04 -9.35 -28.32
CA GLN A 9 -45.29 -9.01 -27.62
C GLN A 9 -46.23 -8.12 -28.44
N PHE A 10 -45.71 -7.37 -29.42
CA PHE A 10 -46.49 -6.40 -30.19
C PHE A 10 -47.01 -6.93 -31.52
N CYS A 11 -46.25 -7.79 -32.19
CA CYS A 11 -46.60 -8.28 -33.53
C CYS A 11 -46.71 -9.81 -33.62
N ASN A 12 -46.56 -10.53 -32.51
CA ASN A 12 -46.61 -12.00 -32.44
C ASN A 12 -45.66 -12.75 -33.40
N THR A 13 -44.74 -12.02 -34.04
CA THR A 13 -43.78 -12.56 -34.99
C THR A 13 -42.71 -13.36 -34.25
N ASP A 14 -42.27 -14.45 -34.85
CA ASP A 14 -41.24 -15.32 -34.29
C ASP A 14 -39.89 -14.57 -34.25
N THR A 15 -39.33 -14.44 -33.05
CA THR A 15 -38.06 -13.74 -32.82
C THR A 15 -36.90 -14.69 -32.56
N LYS A 16 -37.07 -15.99 -32.87
CA LYS A 16 -36.00 -16.99 -32.76
C LYS A 16 -34.83 -16.73 -33.71
N ALA A 17 -35.09 -16.16 -34.88
CA ALA A 17 -34.08 -15.89 -35.91
C ALA A 17 -33.48 -14.47 -35.85
N VAL A 18 -33.94 -13.63 -34.92
CA VAL A 18 -33.40 -12.27 -34.77
C VAL A 18 -32.11 -12.34 -33.99
N ALA A 19 -31.03 -11.80 -34.55
CA ALA A 19 -29.74 -11.67 -33.87
C ALA A 19 -29.92 -10.86 -32.58
N ARG A 20 -29.78 -11.51 -31.43
CA ARG A 20 -29.85 -10.87 -30.11
C ARG A 20 -28.44 -10.42 -29.73
N PRO A 21 -28.29 -9.25 -29.08
CA PRO A 21 -27.02 -8.92 -28.45
C PRO A 21 -26.75 -10.02 -27.42
N VAL A 22 -25.71 -10.82 -27.66
CA VAL A 22 -25.21 -11.80 -26.69
C VAL A 22 -24.97 -11.03 -25.42
N ALA A 23 -25.63 -11.41 -24.32
CA ALA A 23 -25.34 -10.87 -22.99
C ALA A 23 -23.82 -10.89 -22.86
N ALA A 24 -23.22 -9.70 -22.68
CA ALA A 24 -21.79 -9.57 -22.62
C ALA A 24 -21.30 -10.59 -21.59
N GLY A 25 -20.66 -11.67 -22.08
CA GLY A 25 -19.96 -12.60 -21.21
C GLY A 25 -18.98 -11.79 -20.35
N PRO A 26 -18.49 -12.36 -19.24
CA PRO A 26 -17.52 -11.67 -18.39
C PRO A 26 -16.47 -11.03 -19.31
N ARG A 27 -16.38 -9.69 -19.27
CA ARG A 27 -15.55 -8.92 -20.20
C ARG A 27 -14.18 -9.59 -20.22
N PRO A 28 -13.64 -9.98 -21.38
CA PRO A 28 -12.29 -10.53 -21.43
C PRO A 28 -11.38 -9.49 -20.77
N VAL A 29 -10.71 -9.89 -19.69
CA VAL A 29 -9.73 -9.06 -18.98
C VAL A 29 -8.75 -8.62 -20.04
N ASN A 30 -8.82 -7.35 -20.45
CA ASN A 30 -8.03 -6.86 -21.56
C ASN A 30 -6.56 -7.10 -21.19
N PRO A 31 -5.80 -7.92 -21.94
CA PRO A 31 -4.41 -8.23 -21.59
C PRO A 31 -3.52 -6.98 -21.62
N ALA A 32 -4.00 -5.88 -22.21
CA ALA A 32 -3.38 -4.56 -22.17
C ALA A 32 -3.30 -3.94 -20.77
N PHE A 33 -4.12 -4.37 -19.81
CA PHE A 33 -4.12 -3.88 -18.41
C PHE A 33 -3.59 -4.92 -17.42
N ALA A 34 -3.06 -6.05 -17.90
CA ALA A 34 -2.43 -7.03 -17.02
C ALA A 34 -1.09 -6.47 -16.52
N ALA A 35 -1.02 -6.11 -15.23
CA ALA A 35 0.21 -5.64 -14.62
C ALA A 35 1.35 -6.65 -14.86
N PRO A 36 2.56 -6.18 -15.24
CA PRO A 36 3.68 -7.07 -15.51
C PRO A 36 3.99 -7.95 -14.28
N LYS A 37 4.37 -9.22 -14.50
CA LYS A 37 4.58 -10.20 -13.41
C LYS A 37 5.61 -9.75 -12.36
N TRP A 38 6.58 -8.91 -12.74
CA TRP A 38 7.55 -8.36 -11.80
C TRP A 38 6.93 -7.37 -10.79
N VAL A 39 5.88 -6.64 -11.19
CA VAL A 39 5.15 -5.70 -10.32
C VAL A 39 4.49 -6.45 -9.17
N TRP A 40 3.91 -7.62 -9.46
CA TRP A 40 3.35 -8.49 -8.42
C TRP A 40 4.43 -8.98 -7.46
N GLY A 41 5.59 -9.41 -7.97
CA GLY A 41 6.72 -9.80 -7.13
C GLY A 41 7.19 -8.65 -6.23
N ALA A 42 7.32 -7.45 -6.78
CA ALA A 42 7.70 -6.26 -6.04
C ALA A 42 6.65 -5.88 -4.98
N TYR A 43 5.36 -5.97 -5.31
CA TYR A 43 4.26 -5.71 -4.37
C TYR A 43 4.26 -6.67 -3.17
N TYR A 44 4.47 -7.96 -3.41
CA TYR A 44 4.60 -8.95 -2.33
C TYR A 44 5.86 -8.71 -1.50
N ALA A 45 6.99 -8.40 -2.15
CA ALA A 45 8.24 -8.09 -1.45
C ALA A 45 8.10 -6.85 -0.57
N THR A 46 7.48 -5.77 -1.06
CA THR A 46 7.22 -4.58 -0.25
C THR A 46 6.26 -4.87 0.89
N SER A 47 5.21 -5.68 0.67
CA SER A 47 4.27 -6.04 1.73
C SER A 47 4.96 -6.78 2.87
N VAL A 48 5.85 -7.73 2.54
CA VAL A 48 6.67 -8.45 3.52
C VAL A 48 7.67 -7.51 4.21
N TYR A 49 8.27 -6.58 3.47
CA TYR A 49 9.15 -5.56 4.03
C TYR A 49 8.46 -4.72 5.11
N PHE A 50 7.22 -4.27 4.90
CA PHE A 50 6.46 -3.54 5.93
C PHE A 50 6.16 -4.40 7.16
N ILE A 51 5.85 -5.68 6.98
CA ILE A 51 5.63 -6.61 8.10
C ILE A 51 6.92 -6.73 8.92
N ILE A 52 8.05 -6.96 8.26
CA ILE A 52 9.36 -7.07 8.92
C ILE A 52 9.74 -5.75 9.62
N GLY A 53 9.50 -4.60 8.96
CA GLY A 53 9.73 -3.27 9.53
C GLY A 53 8.92 -3.04 10.79
N GLY A 54 7.62 -3.34 10.77
CA GLY A 54 6.77 -3.21 11.95
C GLY A 54 7.17 -4.15 13.10
N PHE A 55 7.69 -5.35 12.80
CA PHE A 55 8.31 -6.20 13.83
C PHE A 55 9.57 -5.55 14.39
N GLY A 56 10.42 -4.96 13.54
CA GLY A 56 11.60 -4.19 13.95
C GLY A 56 11.25 -3.07 14.92
N ASP A 57 10.24 -2.26 14.59
CA ASP A 57 9.76 -1.16 15.43
C ASP A 57 9.29 -1.65 16.82
N ILE A 58 8.58 -2.79 16.86
CA ILE A 58 8.16 -3.40 18.13
C ILE A 58 9.37 -3.89 18.93
N PHE A 59 10.35 -4.53 18.28
CA PHE A 59 11.58 -4.99 18.94
C PHE A 59 12.41 -3.83 19.48
N GLU A 60 12.53 -2.74 18.73
CA GLU A 60 13.22 -1.53 19.17
C GLU A 60 12.49 -0.88 20.36
N ALA A 61 11.16 -0.76 20.29
CA ALA A 61 10.37 -0.26 21.40
C ALA A 61 10.53 -1.11 22.68
N ILE A 62 10.56 -2.44 22.56
CA ILE A 62 10.82 -3.35 23.69
C ILE A 62 12.26 -3.17 24.20
N ARG A 63 13.24 -3.09 23.31
CA ARG A 63 14.64 -2.91 23.71
C ARG A 63 14.85 -1.60 24.47
N GLU A 64 14.18 -0.53 24.06
CA GLU A 64 14.23 0.76 24.76
C GLU A 64 13.68 0.66 26.20
N THR A 65 12.66 -0.17 26.46
CA THR A 65 12.17 -0.39 27.84
C THR A 65 13.15 -1.13 28.75
N GLU A 66 14.09 -1.89 28.18
CA GLU A 66 15.12 -2.56 28.97
C GLU A 66 16.31 -1.63 29.30
N THR A 67 16.38 -0.44 28.68
CA THR A 67 17.45 0.52 28.95
C THR A 67 17.26 1.17 30.32
N LYS A 68 18.24 0.95 31.20
CA LYS A 68 18.29 1.57 32.52
C LYS A 68 18.93 2.95 32.41
N PHE A 69 18.11 4.00 32.38
CA PHE A 69 18.63 5.36 32.50
C PHE A 69 18.96 5.64 33.97
N MET A 70 20.24 5.88 34.29
CA MET A 70 20.74 6.15 35.66
C MET A 70 20.39 5.07 36.71
N GLY A 71 20.42 3.79 36.34
CA GLY A 71 20.23 2.68 37.28
C GLY A 71 18.80 2.44 37.76
N VAL A 72 17.84 3.26 37.32
CA VAL A 72 16.41 3.03 37.52
C VAL A 72 15.86 2.39 36.24
N ALA A 73 15.09 1.31 36.37
CA ALA A 73 14.38 0.75 35.24
C ALA A 73 13.36 1.80 34.75
N GLN A 74 13.55 2.33 33.54
CA GLN A 74 12.48 3.06 32.89
C GLN A 74 11.40 2.02 32.59
N GLY A 75 10.28 2.08 33.32
CA GLY A 75 9.09 1.33 32.95
C GLY A 75 8.58 1.78 31.58
N TYR A 76 7.44 1.22 31.15
CA TYR A 76 6.79 1.60 29.90
C TYR A 76 6.58 3.11 29.83
N THR A 77 7.38 3.77 29.00
CA THR A 77 7.30 5.22 28.79
C THR A 77 6.26 5.47 27.70
N PHE A 78 5.67 6.66 27.66
CA PHE A 78 4.71 7.05 26.62
C PHE A 78 5.24 6.84 25.19
N SER A 79 6.54 7.02 24.98
CA SER A 79 7.23 6.72 23.70
C SER A 79 7.14 5.25 23.31
N THR A 80 7.33 4.33 24.27
CA THR A 80 7.22 2.89 24.03
C THR A 80 5.81 2.49 23.60
N TYR A 81 4.79 3.04 24.25
CA TYR A 81 3.40 2.77 23.88
C TYR A 81 3.10 3.23 22.45
N LEU A 82 3.59 4.42 22.08
CA LEU A 82 3.47 4.89 20.70
C LEU A 82 4.20 3.97 19.71
N GLY A 83 5.45 3.60 19.99
CA GLY A 83 6.22 2.68 19.13
C GLY A 83 5.52 1.35 18.90
N LEU A 84 4.93 0.77 19.95
CA LEU A 84 4.21 -0.51 19.85
C LEU A 84 2.91 -0.39 19.05
N ILE A 85 2.18 0.73 19.19
CA ILE A 85 0.95 1.00 18.42
C ILE A 85 1.29 1.23 16.94
N PHE A 86 2.29 2.07 16.64
CA PHE A 86 2.69 2.35 15.26
C PHE A 86 3.26 1.10 14.59
N GLY A 87 4.15 0.35 15.26
CA GLY A 87 4.66 -0.92 14.75
C GLY A 87 3.54 -1.95 14.48
N GLY A 88 2.56 -2.04 15.39
CA GLY A 88 1.38 -2.88 15.21
C GLY A 88 0.51 -2.48 14.00
N LEU A 89 0.29 -1.18 13.81
CA LEU A 89 -0.42 -0.66 12.63
C LEU A 89 0.34 -0.94 11.34
N THR A 90 1.67 -0.79 11.33
CA THR A 90 2.52 -1.10 10.17
C THR A 90 2.40 -2.55 9.75
N ILE A 91 2.39 -3.50 10.71
CA ILE A 91 2.15 -4.92 10.44
C ILE A 91 0.74 -5.13 9.86
N LEU A 92 -0.27 -4.49 10.45
CA LEU A 92 -1.66 -4.62 10.01
C LEU A 92 -1.84 -4.09 8.58
N PHE A 93 -1.19 -2.98 8.23
CA PHE A 93 -1.15 -2.48 6.85
C PHE A 93 -0.41 -3.41 5.90
N GLY A 94 0.72 -3.99 6.32
CA GLY A 94 1.45 -4.98 5.52
C GLY A 94 0.62 -6.23 5.21
N ILE A 95 -0.12 -6.75 6.21
CA ILE A 95 -1.06 -7.86 6.02
C ILE A 95 -2.24 -7.44 5.14
N GLY A 96 -2.79 -6.25 5.36
CA GLY A 96 -3.89 -5.71 4.54
C GLY A 96 -3.49 -5.51 3.08
N LEU A 97 -2.22 -5.18 2.82
CA LEU A 97 -1.65 -5.13 1.47
C LEU A 97 -1.59 -6.55 0.85
N LEU A 98 -1.16 -7.57 1.59
CA LEU A 98 -1.14 -8.96 1.11
C LEU A 98 -2.53 -9.46 0.71
N LEU A 99 -3.55 -9.11 1.51
CA LEU A 99 -4.95 -9.46 1.27
C LEU A 99 -5.61 -8.60 0.18
N ARG A 100 -4.89 -7.62 -0.38
CA ARG A 100 -5.37 -6.72 -1.44
C ARG A 100 -6.67 -6.00 -1.07
N ILE A 101 -6.84 -5.64 0.20
CA ILE A 101 -8.03 -4.91 0.67
C ILE A 101 -8.00 -3.49 0.06
N GLU A 102 -9.04 -3.11 -0.68
CA GLU A 102 -9.11 -1.80 -1.37
C GLU A 102 -8.99 -0.61 -0.40
N ILE A 103 -9.63 -0.72 0.76
CA ILE A 103 -9.55 0.30 1.83
C ILE A 103 -8.10 0.49 2.30
N VAL A 104 -7.37 -0.61 2.50
CA VAL A 104 -5.97 -0.54 2.97
C VAL A 104 -5.06 0.05 1.89
N ARG A 105 -5.28 -0.29 0.61
CA ARG A 105 -4.53 0.31 -0.51
C ARG A 105 -4.74 1.82 -0.59
N GLY A 106 -5.98 2.29 -0.43
CA GLY A 106 -6.29 3.73 -0.39
C GLY A 106 -5.64 4.44 0.79
N ILE A 107 -5.70 3.85 1.98
CA ILE A 107 -5.04 4.38 3.19
C ILE A 107 -3.53 4.43 3.00
N MET A 108 -2.91 3.37 2.48
CA MET A 108 -1.47 3.31 2.25
C MET A 108 -1.02 4.37 1.23
N ASN A 109 -1.78 4.59 0.16
CA ASN A 109 -1.50 5.64 -0.81
C ASN A 109 -1.54 7.04 -0.17
N PHE A 110 -2.52 7.30 0.70
CA PHE A 110 -2.59 8.54 1.46
C PHE A 110 -1.41 8.71 2.42
N PHE A 111 -1.05 7.66 3.17
CA PHE A 111 0.12 7.70 4.06
C PHE A 111 1.43 7.88 3.30
N CYS A 112 1.65 7.17 2.18
CA CYS A 112 2.83 7.37 1.35
C CYS A 112 2.88 8.81 0.78
N GLY A 113 1.73 9.39 0.40
CA GLY A 113 1.63 10.79 0.01
C GLY A 113 2.05 11.75 1.13
N LEU A 114 1.60 11.50 2.36
CA LEU A 114 2.02 12.26 3.54
C LEU A 114 3.52 12.08 3.82
N THR A 115 4.06 10.87 3.71
CA THR A 115 5.49 10.59 3.90
C THR A 115 6.33 11.37 2.88
N ILE A 116 5.91 11.45 1.62
CA ILE A 116 6.59 12.26 0.62
C ILE A 116 6.53 13.74 1.01
N LEU A 117 5.36 14.25 1.43
CA LEU A 117 5.20 15.64 1.83
C LEU A 117 6.08 16.01 3.04
N PHE A 118 6.05 15.20 4.10
CA PHE A 118 6.87 15.42 5.29
C PHE A 118 8.36 15.18 5.02
N GLY A 119 8.69 14.19 4.19
CA GLY A 119 10.06 13.92 3.76
C GLY A 119 10.65 15.11 3.01
N LEU A 120 9.90 15.70 2.06
CA LEU A 120 10.32 16.92 1.36
C LEU A 120 10.55 18.09 2.31
N LEU A 121 9.74 18.22 3.36
CA LEU A 121 9.92 19.24 4.41
C LEU A 121 11.13 18.96 5.32
N GLN A 122 11.54 17.70 5.46
CA GLN A 122 12.73 17.29 6.23
C GLN A 122 14.04 17.42 5.45
N ILE A 123 14.02 17.46 4.10
CA ILE A 123 15.22 17.63 3.28
C ILE A 123 16.00 18.90 3.67
N PRO A 124 15.40 20.10 3.81
CA PRO A 124 16.11 21.28 4.29
C PRO A 124 16.78 21.06 5.64
N GLY A 125 16.06 20.48 6.61
CA GLY A 125 16.59 20.22 7.96
C GLY A 125 17.77 19.24 7.96
N SER A 126 17.69 18.18 7.16
CA SER A 126 18.77 17.21 7.01
C SER A 126 19.96 17.75 6.23
N LEU A 127 19.75 18.64 5.24
CA LEU A 127 20.82 19.37 4.55
C LEU A 127 21.54 20.35 5.49
N PHE A 128 20.81 21.07 6.34
CA PHE A 128 21.43 21.90 7.39
C PHE A 128 22.25 21.04 8.37
N GLY A 129 21.75 19.86 8.75
CA GLY A 129 22.49 18.91 9.58
C GLY A 129 23.74 18.34 8.90
N ALA A 130 23.70 18.09 7.59
CA ALA A 130 24.82 17.58 6.81
C ALA A 130 25.99 18.59 6.70
N VAL A 131 25.68 19.89 6.73
CA VAL A 131 26.70 20.96 6.81
C VAL A 131 27.41 20.96 8.16
N LEU A 132 26.73 20.54 9.24
CA LEU A 132 27.24 20.57 10.61
C LEU A 132 27.94 19.27 11.03
N SER A 133 27.64 18.13 10.40
CA SER A 133 28.24 16.83 10.76
C SER A 133 28.12 15.80 9.62
N PRO A 134 29.12 14.91 9.43
CA PRO A 134 29.03 13.76 8.52
C PRO A 134 27.84 12.84 8.83
N LEU A 135 27.40 12.77 10.08
CA LEU A 135 26.19 12.04 10.44
C LEU A 135 24.95 12.63 9.77
N GLY A 136 24.85 13.96 9.65
CA GLY A 136 23.72 14.61 8.98
C GLY A 136 23.59 14.23 7.50
N MET A 137 24.72 13.93 6.84
CA MET A 137 24.71 13.43 5.47
C MET A 137 24.12 12.02 5.38
N LEU A 138 24.40 11.15 6.35
CA LEU A 138 23.79 9.82 6.44
C LEU A 138 22.26 9.94 6.60
N TRP A 139 21.80 10.80 7.51
CA TRP A 139 20.37 11.05 7.73
C TRP A 139 19.67 11.61 6.49
N ALA A 140 20.33 12.50 5.75
CA ALA A 140 19.80 13.01 4.49
C ALA A 140 19.64 11.89 3.44
N VAL A 141 20.61 10.99 3.33
CA VAL A 141 20.52 9.82 2.42
C VAL A 141 19.38 8.89 2.81
N MET A 142 19.22 8.58 4.11
CA MET A 142 18.11 7.74 4.58
C MET A 142 16.75 8.38 4.28
N ASN A 143 16.58 9.68 4.51
CA ASN A 143 15.34 10.38 4.18
C ASN A 143 15.03 10.34 2.68
N ILE A 144 16.04 10.44 1.81
CA ILE A 144 15.83 10.32 0.36
C ILE A 144 15.39 8.90 -0.01
N LEU A 145 15.99 7.87 0.60
CA LEU A 145 15.58 6.48 0.38
C LEU A 145 14.14 6.24 0.83
N ASP A 146 13.71 6.82 1.95
CA ASP A 146 12.33 6.73 2.42
C ASP A 146 11.33 7.38 1.45
N ILE A 147 11.69 8.54 0.89
CA ILE A 147 10.86 9.19 -0.15
C ILE A 147 10.78 8.30 -1.39
N VAL A 148 11.90 7.75 -1.85
CA VAL A 148 11.95 6.89 -3.04
C VAL A 148 11.14 5.61 -2.84
N THR A 149 11.23 4.98 -1.67
CA THR A 149 10.44 3.79 -1.35
C THR A 149 8.94 4.10 -1.27
N ALA A 150 8.56 5.25 -0.71
CA ALA A 150 7.16 5.72 -0.70
C ALA A 150 6.63 5.97 -2.13
N VAL A 151 7.41 6.63 -3.00
CA VAL A 151 7.04 6.85 -4.40
C VAL A 151 6.93 5.52 -5.16
N PHE A 152 7.87 4.60 -4.96
CA PHE A 152 7.84 3.28 -5.57
C PHE A 152 6.60 2.50 -5.15
N MET A 153 6.19 2.61 -3.88
CA MET A 153 4.98 1.95 -3.41
C MET A 153 3.70 2.52 -4.03
N ILE A 154 3.58 3.84 -4.16
CA ILE A 154 2.47 4.47 -4.87
C ILE A 154 2.41 3.98 -6.32
N PHE A 155 3.58 3.90 -6.98
CA PHE A 155 3.67 3.36 -8.34
C PHE A 155 3.21 1.90 -8.41
N LEU A 156 3.66 1.05 -7.49
CA LEU A 156 3.24 -0.36 -7.44
C LEU A 156 1.73 -0.50 -7.22
N ILE A 157 1.16 0.25 -6.28
CA ILE A 157 -0.29 0.25 -6.02
C ILE A 157 -1.04 0.68 -7.29
N GLY A 158 -0.60 1.78 -7.92
CA GLY A 158 -1.20 2.29 -9.16
C GLY A 158 -1.12 1.31 -10.34
N GLU A 159 -0.04 0.55 -10.48
CA GLU A 159 0.05 -0.51 -11.50
C GLU A 159 -0.82 -1.72 -11.16
N THR A 160 -0.97 -2.08 -9.88
CA THR A 160 -1.82 -3.20 -9.46
C THR A 160 -3.32 -2.89 -9.49
N ASP A 161 -3.72 -1.62 -9.39
CA ASP A 161 -5.11 -1.15 -9.47
C ASP A 161 -5.63 -0.99 -10.91
N LYS A 162 -4.75 -1.01 -11.93
CA LYS A 162 -5.16 -1.03 -13.35
C LYS A 162 -5.86 -2.32 -13.76
N ALA A 163 -5.66 -3.40 -12.99
CA ALA A 163 -6.46 -4.61 -13.15
C ALA A 163 -7.87 -4.33 -12.59
N ALA A 164 -8.88 -4.36 -13.45
CA ALA A 164 -10.27 -4.11 -13.08
C ALA A 164 -10.65 -4.87 -11.80
N PRO A 165 -11.43 -4.24 -10.89
CA PRO A 165 -11.88 -4.93 -9.69
C PRO A 165 -12.67 -6.15 -10.12
N ASN A 166 -12.27 -7.33 -9.63
CA ASN A 166 -13.03 -8.55 -9.79
C ASN A 166 -14.26 -8.46 -8.87
N PHE A 167 -15.30 -7.76 -9.33
CA PHE A 167 -16.67 -7.88 -8.80
C PHE A 167 -17.49 -8.76 -9.75
#